data_AF-A0A182SP02-F1
#
_entry.id   AF-A0A182SP02-F1
#
_cell.length_a   1.000
_cell.length_b   1.000
_cell.length_c   1.000
_cell.angle_alpha   90.00
_cell.angle_beta   90.00
_cell.angle_gamma   90.00
#
_symmetry.space_group_name_H-M   'P 1'
#
loop_
_entity.id
_entity.type
_entity.pdbx_description
1 polymer ?
#
loop_
_entity_poly.entity_id
_entity_poly.type
_entity_poly.pdbx_seq_one_letter_code
_entity_poly.pdbx_strand_id
1 'polypeptide(L)'
;MQSEMGDNGFDTNTITTSNVDEEIEEEITAETNTVTVPITICIMIMIGYIFFGARLFADWENWDILDGSYFCFISLSSIGFGDIVPGASLQTKGDTKMEISFILCAVYLLLGMALIAMCFNLMQEQVIYKIRSLKKCVRGCFRCAKAVPVPVDEPES
;
A
#
# COMPACT_ATOMS: atom_id res chain seq x y z
N MET A 1 32.75 57.09 -7.80
CA MET A 1 31.83 56.93 -6.66
C MET A 1 30.47 56.54 -7.26
N GLN A 2 30.06 55.28 -7.05
CA GLN A 2 28.90 54.53 -7.61
C GLN A 2 28.80 54.49 -9.16
N SER A 3 28.51 53.38 -9.84
CA SER A 3 27.42 52.42 -9.58
C SER A 3 27.67 51.06 -10.23
N GLU A 4 27.05 50.04 -9.64
CA GLU A 4 27.04 48.61 -9.96
C GLU A 4 26.12 48.26 -11.15
N MET A 5 26.40 47.14 -11.83
CA MET A 5 25.47 46.20 -12.50
C MET A 5 26.33 45.24 -13.34
N GLY A 6 26.30 43.93 -13.23
CA GLY A 6 25.24 43.02 -12.81
C GLY A 6 25.38 41.82 -13.76
N ASP A 7 26.36 40.95 -13.50
CA ASP A 7 26.47 39.66 -14.15
C ASP A 7 25.51 38.71 -13.45
N ASN A 8 24.64 38.06 -14.21
CA ASN A 8 24.01 36.78 -13.85
C ASN A 8 23.43 36.18 -15.13
N GLY A 9 24.33 35.52 -15.88
CA GLY A 9 24.20 34.10 -16.20
C GLY A 9 22.80 33.57 -16.51
N PHE A 10 22.58 33.39 -17.81
CA PHE A 10 21.66 32.47 -18.45
C PHE A 10 21.83 31.01 -17.95
N ASP A 11 20.73 30.42 -17.47
CA ASP A 11 20.25 29.02 -17.64
C ASP A 11 19.67 28.41 -16.36
N THR A 12 18.35 28.14 -16.35
CA THR A 12 17.68 26.97 -15.73
C THR A 12 16.16 27.17 -15.70
N ASN A 13 15.47 26.84 -16.81
CA ASN A 13 13.99 26.80 -16.85
C ASN A 13 13.43 25.51 -17.47
N THR A 14 14.18 24.40 -17.42
CA THR A 14 13.73 23.13 -18.04
C THR A 14 14.01 21.86 -17.21
N ILE A 15 14.48 21.95 -15.95
CA ILE A 15 14.81 20.76 -15.12
C ILE A 15 14.28 20.88 -13.67
N THR A 16 13.08 21.45 -13.49
CA THR A 16 12.46 21.54 -12.15
C THR A 16 10.99 21.13 -12.17
N THR A 17 10.65 20.08 -12.93
CA THR A 17 9.35 19.38 -12.77
C THR A 17 9.49 18.00 -12.17
N SER A 18 10.72 17.45 -12.03
CA SER A 18 10.95 16.17 -11.33
C SER A 18 11.14 16.30 -9.83
N ASN A 19 11.46 17.50 -9.33
CA ASN A 19 11.74 17.73 -7.90
C ASN A 19 10.52 18.28 -7.14
N VAL A 20 9.51 18.78 -7.87
CA VAL A 20 8.30 19.35 -7.27
C VAL A 20 7.31 18.25 -6.89
N ASP A 21 7.30 17.12 -7.61
CA ASP A 21 6.47 15.97 -7.26
C ASP A 21 6.97 15.26 -5.98
N GLU A 22 8.28 15.29 -5.73
CA GLU A 22 8.93 14.64 -4.58
C GLU A 22 8.84 15.51 -3.31
N GLU A 23 8.91 16.85 -3.42
CA GLU A 23 8.73 17.77 -2.28
C GLU A 23 7.25 17.90 -1.83
N ILE A 24 6.29 17.78 -2.75
CA ILE A 24 4.85 17.82 -2.39
C ILE A 24 4.42 16.56 -1.64
N GLU A 25 5.04 15.39 -1.88
CA GLU A 25 4.80 14.17 -1.10
C GLU A 25 5.34 14.28 0.34
N GLU A 26 6.44 14.98 0.55
CA GLU A 26 7.08 15.09 1.88
C GLU A 26 6.31 16.05 2.83
N GLU A 27 5.71 17.12 2.32
CA GLU A 27 4.91 18.07 3.13
C GLU A 27 3.55 17.50 3.58
N ILE A 28 2.92 16.58 2.84
CA ILE A 28 1.63 15.99 3.24
C ILE A 28 1.77 15.06 4.46
N THR A 29 2.97 14.51 4.70
CA THR A 29 3.26 13.65 5.87
C THR A 29 3.55 14.41 7.17
N ALA A 30 3.79 15.72 7.10
CA ALA A 30 4.32 16.51 8.20
C ALA A 30 3.23 17.18 9.05
N GLU A 31 2.38 16.37 9.70
CA GLU A 31 1.69 16.64 11.00
C GLU A 31 0.63 15.55 11.23
N THR A 32 1.07 14.30 11.38
CA THR A 32 0.19 13.26 11.95
C THR A 32 0.51 13.11 13.42
N ASN A 33 -0.37 13.63 14.29
CA ASN A 33 -0.48 13.16 15.67
C ASN A 33 -0.36 11.63 15.64
N THR A 34 0.57 11.04 16.40
CA THR A 34 0.86 9.60 16.33
C THR A 34 -0.30 8.77 16.88
N VAL A 35 -1.41 8.74 16.15
CA VAL A 35 -2.42 7.71 16.27
C VAL A 35 -1.72 6.46 15.76
N THR A 36 -1.31 5.60 16.67
CA THR A 36 -0.84 4.26 16.30
C THR A 36 -2.02 3.60 15.60
N VAL A 37 -2.05 3.66 14.26
CA VAL A 37 -3.11 3.04 13.46
C VAL A 37 -2.76 1.56 13.40
N PRO A 38 -3.42 0.67 14.18
CA PRO A 38 -3.08 -0.74 14.15
C PRO A 38 -3.37 -1.31 12.77
N ILE A 39 -2.60 -2.33 12.38
CA ILE A 39 -2.79 -3.12 11.15
C ILE A 39 -4.27 -3.51 10.93
N THR A 40 -5.01 -3.72 12.02
CA THR A 40 -6.45 -4.00 12.00
C THR A 40 -7.26 -2.97 11.23
N ILE A 41 -6.95 -1.67 11.35
CA ILE A 41 -7.67 -0.61 10.62
C ILE A 41 -7.36 -0.68 9.12
N CYS A 42 -6.10 -0.89 8.72
CA CYS A 42 -5.73 -1.07 7.31
C CYS A 42 -6.46 -2.26 6.67
N ILE A 43 -6.53 -3.38 7.38
CA ILE A 43 -7.27 -4.57 6.93
C ILE A 43 -8.77 -4.28 6.80
N MET A 44 -9.37 -3.56 7.76
CA MET A 44 -10.78 -3.19 7.70
C MET A 44 -11.08 -2.28 6.52
N ILE A 45 -10.21 -1.31 6.23
CA ILE A 45 -10.34 -0.42 5.07
C ILE A 45 -10.24 -1.22 3.77
N MET A 46 -9.29 -2.16 3.66
CA MET A 46 -9.14 -3.03 2.49
C MET A 46 -10.37 -3.90 2.23
N ILE A 47 -10.88 -4.52 3.29
CA ILE A 47 -12.09 -5.35 3.19
C ILE A 47 -13.28 -4.48 2.77
N GLY A 48 -13.47 -3.33 3.41
CA GLY A 48 -14.53 -2.38 3.06
C GLY A 48 -14.42 -1.89 1.62
N TYR A 49 -13.20 -1.66 1.14
CA TYR A 49 -12.92 -1.24 -0.22
C TYR A 49 -13.33 -2.32 -1.25
N ILE A 50 -12.99 -3.59 -1.00
CA ILE A 50 -13.40 -4.73 -1.83
C ILE A 50 -14.93 -4.87 -1.86
N PHE A 51 -15.60 -4.77 -0.71
CA PHE A 51 -17.06 -4.83 -0.65
C PHE A 51 -17.72 -3.68 -1.40
N PHE A 52 -17.15 -2.47 -1.30
CA PHE A 52 -17.62 -1.30 -2.04
C PHE A 52 -17.50 -1.51 -3.55
N GLY A 53 -16.34 -1.99 -4.03
CA GLY A 53 -16.15 -2.36 -5.43
C GLY A 53 -17.16 -3.43 -5.88
N ALA A 54 -17.33 -4.50 -5.10
CA ALA A 54 -18.27 -5.57 -5.41
C ALA A 54 -19.72 -5.06 -5.55
N ARG A 55 -20.16 -4.17 -4.65
CA ARG A 55 -21.49 -3.54 -4.72
C ARG A 55 -21.62 -2.65 -5.95
N LEU A 56 -20.60 -1.85 -6.24
CA LEU A 56 -20.59 -0.94 -7.38
C LEU A 56 -20.65 -1.70 -8.72
N PHE A 57 -19.85 -2.76 -8.87
CA PHE A 57 -19.90 -3.62 -10.05
C PHE A 57 -21.20 -4.42 -10.13
N ALA A 58 -21.75 -4.91 -9.02
CA ALA A 58 -23.05 -5.59 -9.04
C ALA A 58 -24.19 -4.69 -9.54
N ASP A 59 -24.23 -3.42 -9.12
CA ASP A 59 -25.28 -2.49 -9.56
C ASP A 59 -25.08 -2.02 -11.02
N TRP A 60 -23.83 -1.94 -11.50
CA TRP A 60 -23.51 -1.45 -12.85
C TRP A 60 -23.52 -2.54 -13.91
N GLU A 61 -22.81 -3.64 -13.67
CA GLU A 61 -22.66 -4.76 -14.60
C GLU A 61 -23.77 -5.82 -14.46
N ASN A 62 -24.62 -5.73 -13.41
CA ASN A 62 -25.53 -6.82 -13.00
C ASN A 62 -24.79 -8.13 -12.70
N TRP A 63 -23.58 -8.03 -12.14
CA TRP A 63 -22.84 -9.19 -11.65
C TRP A 63 -23.32 -9.62 -10.27
N ASP A 64 -23.15 -10.90 -9.96
CA ASP A 64 -23.28 -11.37 -8.59
C ASP A 64 -22.23 -10.71 -7.69
N ILE A 65 -22.59 -10.41 -6.44
CA ILE A 65 -21.67 -9.80 -5.46
C ILE A 65 -20.41 -10.64 -5.26
N LEU A 66 -20.53 -11.97 -5.39
CA LEU A 66 -19.40 -12.90 -5.33
C LEU A 66 -18.42 -12.67 -6.49
N ASP A 67 -18.92 -12.61 -7.72
CA ASP A 67 -18.09 -12.38 -8.93
C ASP A 67 -17.44 -10.99 -8.91
N GLY A 68 -18.19 -9.96 -8.51
CA GLY A 68 -17.67 -8.61 -8.33
C GLY A 68 -16.57 -8.53 -7.26
N SER A 69 -16.75 -9.22 -6.12
CA SER A 69 -15.74 -9.27 -5.06
C SER A 69 -14.50 -10.05 -5.47
N TYR A 70 -14.66 -11.15 -6.21
CA TYR A 70 -13.58 -11.96 -6.75
C TYR A 70 -12.73 -11.15 -7.73
N PHE A 71 -13.37 -10.47 -8.68
CA PHE A 71 -12.70 -9.56 -9.61
C PHE A 71 -11.90 -8.49 -8.88
N CYS A 72 -12.54 -7.76 -7.96
CA CYS A 72 -11.86 -6.73 -7.17
C CYS A 72 -10.65 -7.29 -6.41
N PHE A 73 -10.80 -8.41 -5.71
CA PHE A 73 -9.71 -9.01 -4.95
C PHE A 73 -8.53 -9.44 -5.84
N ILE A 74 -8.80 -10.07 -6.98
CA ILE A 74 -7.75 -10.59 -7.89
C ILE A 74 -7.02 -9.47 -8.62
N SER A 75 -7.73 -8.41 -9.02
CA SER A 75 -7.10 -7.23 -9.61
C SER A 75 -6.22 -6.50 -8.59
N LEU A 76 -6.73 -6.33 -7.36
CA LEU A 76 -6.02 -5.62 -6.28
C LEU A 76 -4.83 -6.41 -5.73
N SER A 77 -4.97 -7.72 -5.59
CA SER A 77 -3.86 -8.61 -5.23
C SER A 77 -2.83 -8.76 -6.35
N SER A 78 -3.02 -8.09 -7.50
CA SER A 78 -2.18 -8.17 -8.69
C SER A 78 -2.03 -9.59 -9.28
N ILE A 79 -2.93 -10.52 -8.92
CA ILE A 79 -2.99 -11.86 -9.51
C ILE A 79 -3.47 -11.77 -10.96
N GLY A 80 -4.54 -10.99 -11.19
CA GLY A 80 -4.97 -10.56 -12.53
C GLY A 80 -5.26 -11.65 -13.56
N PHE A 81 -6.00 -12.71 -13.22
CA PHE A 81 -6.33 -13.78 -14.19
C PHE A 81 -7.07 -13.27 -15.44
N GLY A 82 -7.89 -12.23 -15.30
CA GLY A 82 -8.62 -11.62 -16.42
C GLY A 82 -9.73 -12.50 -17.00
N ASP A 83 -10.22 -13.47 -16.22
CA ASP A 83 -11.33 -14.36 -16.54
C ASP A 83 -12.68 -13.64 -16.51
N ILE A 84 -12.82 -12.67 -15.61
CA ILE A 84 -13.98 -11.79 -15.49
C ILE A 84 -13.51 -10.36 -15.71
N VAL A 85 -14.08 -9.67 -16.70
CA VAL A 85 -13.71 -8.29 -17.05
C VAL A 85 -14.96 -7.44 -17.29
N PRO A 86 -15.00 -6.20 -16.78
CA PRO A 86 -16.12 -5.30 -17.01
C PRO A 86 -16.25 -5.02 -18.50
N GLY A 87 -17.48 -4.93 -18.99
CA GLY A 87 -17.85 -4.71 -20.38
C GLY A 87 -18.11 -5.98 -21.18
N ALA A 88 -17.73 -7.17 -20.67
CA ALA A 88 -17.92 -8.43 -21.38
C ALA A 88 -19.40 -8.81 -21.56
N SER A 89 -20.21 -8.67 -20.50
CA SER A 89 -21.65 -8.98 -20.55
C SER A 89 -22.49 -7.87 -21.18
N LEU A 90 -21.95 -6.65 -21.32
CA LEU A 90 -22.67 -5.47 -21.80
C LEU A 90 -22.56 -5.21 -23.31
N GLN A 91 -21.82 -6.03 -24.06
CA GLN A 91 -21.59 -5.90 -25.52
C GLN A 91 -22.87 -5.76 -26.39
N THR A 92 -24.05 -6.09 -25.86
CA THR A 92 -25.31 -6.05 -26.61
C THR A 92 -26.19 -4.82 -26.35
N LYS A 93 -25.84 -3.92 -25.41
CA LYS A 93 -26.73 -2.82 -24.99
C LYS A 93 -26.02 -1.46 -24.82
N GLY A 94 -25.73 -0.80 -25.95
CA GLY A 94 -25.54 0.64 -26.05
C GLY A 94 -24.14 1.16 -25.71
N ASP A 95 -23.49 1.75 -26.72
CA ASP A 95 -22.08 2.19 -26.73
C ASP A 95 -21.66 3.07 -25.54
N THR A 96 -22.57 3.83 -24.92
CA THR A 96 -22.22 4.75 -23.82
C THR A 96 -22.05 4.07 -22.46
N LYS A 97 -22.70 2.91 -22.21
CA LYS A 97 -22.64 2.25 -20.87
C LYS A 97 -21.34 1.49 -20.64
N MET A 98 -20.77 0.95 -21.71
CA MET A 98 -19.51 0.23 -21.71
C MET A 98 -18.33 1.15 -21.39
N GLU A 99 -18.26 2.34 -22.01
CA GLU A 99 -17.17 3.30 -21.76
C GLU A 99 -17.10 3.73 -20.29
N ILE A 100 -18.24 4.05 -19.68
CA ILE A 100 -18.26 4.52 -18.28
C ILE A 100 -17.84 3.40 -17.32
N SER A 101 -18.20 2.15 -17.61
CA SER A 101 -17.82 0.99 -16.79
C SER A 101 -16.30 0.74 -16.79
N PHE A 102 -15.65 0.88 -17.94
CA PHE A 102 -14.19 0.80 -18.04
C PHE A 102 -13.49 1.95 -17.30
N ILE A 103 -14.00 3.18 -17.45
CA ILE A 103 -13.44 4.35 -16.76
C ILE A 103 -13.58 4.19 -15.24
N LEU A 104 -14.76 3.79 -14.74
CA LEU A 104 -14.95 3.53 -13.32
C LEU A 104 -14.06 2.39 -12.82
N CYS A 105 -13.93 1.32 -13.59
CA CYS A 105 -13.02 0.23 -13.24
C CYS A 105 -11.58 0.71 -13.13
N ALA A 106 -11.11 1.51 -14.10
CA ALA A 106 -9.76 2.04 -14.10
C ALA A 106 -9.52 2.96 -12.90
N VAL A 107 -10.41 3.93 -12.66
CA VAL A 107 -10.31 4.85 -11.52
C VAL A 107 -10.37 4.10 -10.19
N TYR A 108 -11.26 3.12 -10.07
CA TYR A 108 -11.33 2.25 -8.90
C TYR A 108 -9.99 1.53 -8.72
N LEU A 109 -9.53 0.73 -9.69
CA LEU A 109 -8.29 -0.02 -9.55
C LEU A 109 -7.08 0.86 -9.24
N LEU A 110 -6.98 2.05 -9.84
CA LEU A 110 -5.92 3.02 -9.52
C LEU A 110 -5.96 3.46 -8.05
N LEU A 111 -7.14 3.82 -7.54
CA LEU A 111 -7.31 4.18 -6.13
C LEU A 111 -6.96 3.00 -5.21
N GLY A 112 -7.41 1.80 -5.57
CA GLY A 112 -7.15 0.59 -4.79
C GLY A 112 -5.67 0.23 -4.72
N MET A 113 -4.94 0.38 -5.82
CA MET A 113 -3.49 0.18 -5.86
C MET A 113 -2.75 1.20 -4.98
N ALA A 114 -3.18 2.46 -4.97
CA ALA A 114 -2.63 3.49 -4.08
C ALA A 114 -2.90 3.16 -2.60
N LEU A 115 -4.12 2.73 -2.28
CA LEU A 115 -4.47 2.28 -0.92
C LEU A 115 -3.65 1.07 -0.50
N ILE A 116 -3.40 0.12 -1.41
CA ILE A 116 -2.58 -1.07 -1.15
C ILE A 116 -1.13 -0.69 -0.89
N ALA A 117 -0.57 0.23 -1.67
CA ALA A 117 0.78 0.75 -1.44
C ALA A 117 0.90 1.40 -0.05
N MET A 118 -0.05 2.26 0.32
CA MET A 118 -0.10 2.88 1.65
C MET A 118 -0.24 1.83 2.76
N CYS A 119 -1.12 0.85 2.59
CA CYS A 119 -1.32 -0.23 3.55
C CYS A 119 -0.07 -1.11 3.71
N PHE A 120 0.65 -1.38 2.62
CA PHE A 120 1.90 -2.12 2.67
C PHE A 120 2.99 -1.35 3.40
N ASN A 121 3.11 -0.03 3.17
CA ASN A 121 4.06 0.81 3.89
C ASN A 121 3.82 0.76 5.41
N LEU A 122 2.56 0.92 5.84
CA LEU A 122 2.18 0.82 7.25
C LEU A 122 2.39 -0.59 7.82
N MET A 123 2.06 -1.63 7.05
CA MET A 123 2.25 -3.02 7.48
C MET A 123 3.73 -3.32 7.70
N GLN A 124 4.61 -2.85 6.81
CA GLN A 124 6.05 -3.06 6.91
C GLN A 124 6.62 -2.45 8.19
N GLU A 125 6.25 -1.22 8.54
CA GLU A 125 6.69 -0.56 9.77
C GLU A 125 6.32 -1.36 11.03
N GLN A 126 5.05 -1.79 11.11
CA GLN A 126 4.52 -2.55 12.25
C GLN A 126 5.10 -3.97 12.32
N VAL A 127 5.28 -4.63 11.17
CA VAL A 127 5.93 -5.94 11.06
C VAL A 127 7.40 -5.84 11.49
N ILE A 128 8.13 -4.81 11.07
CA ILE A 128 9.53 -4.58 11.49
C ILE A 128 9.62 -4.40 13.01
N TYR A 129 8.68 -3.65 13.62
CA TYR A 129 8.61 -3.50 15.08
C TYR A 129 8.40 -4.85 15.79
N LYS A 130 7.42 -5.64 15.33
CA LYS A 130 7.13 -6.99 15.88
C LYS A 130 8.29 -7.96 15.65
N ILE A 131 8.90 -7.97 14.47
CA ILE A 131 10.04 -8.82 14.11
C ILE A 131 11.26 -8.48 14.97
N ARG A 132 11.53 -7.20 15.27
CA ARG A 132 12.64 -6.83 16.17
C ARG A 132 12.41 -7.35 17.60
N SER A 133 11.18 -7.31 18.10
CA SER A 133 10.83 -7.92 19.40
C SER A 133 10.89 -9.44 19.39
N LEU A 134 10.39 -10.08 18.32
CA LEU A 134 10.50 -11.53 18.11
C LEU A 134 11.97 -11.96 18.00
N LYS A 135 12.82 -11.25 17.24
CA LYS A 135 14.26 -11.52 17.17
C LYS A 135 14.94 -11.41 18.53
N LYS A 136 14.56 -10.44 19.37
CA LYS A 136 15.06 -10.33 20.76
C LYS A 136 14.61 -11.49 21.63
N CYS A 137 13.34 -11.90 21.54
CA CYS A 137 12.80 -13.04 22.29
C CYS A 137 13.42 -14.36 21.83
N VAL A 138 13.52 -14.59 20.52
CA VAL A 138 14.19 -15.75 19.92
C VAL A 138 15.66 -15.79 20.35
N ARG A 139 16.40 -14.68 20.27
CA ARG A 139 17.80 -14.62 20.73
C ARG A 139 17.94 -14.79 22.25
N GLY A 140 16.97 -14.35 23.04
CA GLY A 140 16.90 -14.57 24.48
C GLY A 140 16.66 -16.05 24.83
N CYS A 141 15.69 -16.67 24.17
CA CYS A 141 15.39 -18.10 24.30
C CYS A 141 16.59 -18.96 23.86
N PHE A 142 17.28 -18.57 22.78
CA PHE A 142 18.51 -19.21 22.32
C PHE A 142 19.68 -19.08 23.33
N ARG A 143 19.75 -17.98 24.10
CA ARG A 143 20.75 -17.81 25.16
C ARG A 143 20.43 -18.64 26.40
N CYS A 144 19.16 -18.74 26.80
CA CYS A 144 18.75 -19.63 27.89
C CYS A 144 18.97 -21.10 27.54
N ALA A 145 18.71 -21.52 26.29
CA ALA A 145 19.00 -22.88 25.82
C ALA A 145 20.51 -23.23 25.84
N LYS A 146 21.39 -22.21 25.80
CA LYS A 146 22.85 -22.42 25.83
C LYS A 146 23.45 -22.33 27.24
N ALA A 147 22.71 -21.86 28.24
CA ALA A 147 23.15 -21.74 29.62
C ALA A 147 22.75 -22.97 30.44
N VAL A 148 23.24 -24.16 30.06
CA VAL A 148 23.28 -25.31 30.98
C VAL A 148 24.63 -25.25 31.70
N PRO A 149 24.68 -25.01 33.02
CA PRO A 149 25.92 -25.08 33.77
C PRO A 149 26.34 -26.54 33.94
N VAL A 150 27.53 -26.89 33.46
CA VAL A 150 28.20 -28.15 33.80
C VAL A 150 28.60 -28.05 35.29
N PRO A 151 28.29 -29.06 36.13
CA PRO A 151 28.69 -29.06 37.53
C PRO A 151 30.21 -29.01 37.65
N VAL A 152 30.70 -28.13 38.51
CA VAL A 152 32.10 -28.08 38.93
C VAL A 152 32.27 -29.20 39.94
N ASP A 153 32.85 -30.33 39.54
CA ASP A 153 33.28 -31.37 40.47
C ASP A 153 34.47 -30.81 41.29
N GLU A 154 34.24 -30.67 42.60
CA GLU A 154 35.25 -30.30 43.61
C GLU A 154 36.32 -31.40 43.77
N PRO A 155 37.50 -31.08 44.34
CA PRO A 155 38.74 -31.83 44.16
C PRO A 155 38.85 -33.06 45.07
N GLU A 156 39.36 -34.17 44.54
CA GLU A 156 39.87 -35.27 45.37
C GLU A 156 41.40 -35.25 45.42
N SER A 157 41.89 -35.44 46.65
CA SER A 157 43.25 -35.42 47.19
C SER A 157 44.25 -36.35 46.52
#